data_AF-A0A6P0T3S7-F1
#
_entry.id   AF-A0A6P0T3S7-F1
#
_cell.length_a   1.000
_cell.length_b   1.000
_cell.length_c   1.000
_cell.angle_alpha   90.00
_cell.angle_beta   90.00
_cell.angle_gamma   90.00
#
_symmetry.space_group_name_H-M   'P 1'
#
loop_
_entity.id
_entity.type
_entity.pdbx_description
1 polymer ?
#
loop_
_entity_poly.entity_id
_entity_poly.type
_entity_poly.pdbx_seq_one_letter_code
_entity_poly.pdbx_strand_id
1 'polypeptide(L)' 'MTYLLDTCLISELVAKQPNADVVQWIDAQAPETLYLSVITMGEIAKGVFDLNSNF' A
#
# COMPACT_ATOMS: atom_id res chain seq x y z
N MET A 1 11.44 -4.85 14.11
CA MET A 1 10.23 -5.69 14.09
C MET A 1 9.89 -5.97 12.64
N THR A 2 9.09 -6.98 12.35
CA THR A 2 8.59 -7.25 10.99
C THR A 2 7.11 -6.87 10.90
N TYR A 3 6.70 -6.36 9.73
CA TYR A 3 5.35 -5.85 9.51
C TYR A 3 4.74 -6.49 8.26
N LEU A 4 3.49 -6.94 8.36
CA LEU A 4 2.67 -7.30 7.21
C LEU A 4 1.77 -6.12 6.90
N LEU A 5 1.96 -5.51 5.73
CA LEU A 5 1.26 -4.31 5.33
C LEU A 5 -0.09 -4.66 4.71
N ASP A 6 -1.09 -3.85 5.05
CA ASP A 6 -2.45 -3.94 4.53
C ASP A 6 -2.65 -3.01 3.33
N THR A 7 -3.70 -3.25 2.56
CA THR A 7 -4.05 -2.49 1.34
C THR A 7 -4.31 -1.02 1.65
N CYS A 8 -4.90 -0.70 2.81
CA CYS A 8 -5.19 0.68 3.19
C CYS A 8 -3.91 1.52 3.32
N LEU A 9 -2.87 0.98 3.94
CA LEU A 9 -1.60 1.66 4.15
C LEU A 9 -0.88 1.88 2.82
N ILE A 10 -0.88 0.89 1.92
CA ILE A 10 -0.30 1.06 0.58
C ILE A 10 -1.09 2.08 -0.26
N SER A 11 -2.42 2.06 -0.17
CA SER A 11 -3.29 3.00 -0.89
C SER A 11 -3.08 4.44 -0.42
N GLU A 12 -2.81 4.65 0.86
CA GLU A 12 -2.51 5.96 1.42
C GLU A 12 -1.28 6.60 0.76
N LEU A 13 -0.22 5.81 0.48
CA LEU A 13 1.03 6.32 -0.12
C LEU A 13 0.86 6.90 -1.53
N VAL A 14 -0.22 6.54 -2.22
CA VAL A 14 -0.53 7.04 -3.57
C VAL A 14 -1.71 8.02 -3.57
N ALA A 15 -2.27 8.34 -2.39
CA ALA A 15 -3.33 9.32 -2.26
C ALA A 15 -2.85 10.72 -2.65
N LYS A 16 -3.77 11.57 -3.14
CA LYS A 16 -3.44 12.95 -3.54
C LYS A 16 -2.92 13.81 -2.37
N GLN A 17 -3.38 13.51 -1.16
CA GLN A 17 -2.99 14.18 0.08
C GLN A 17 -2.82 13.10 1.16
N PRO A 18 -1.66 12.44 1.20
CA PRO A 18 -1.42 11.37 2.15
C PRO A 18 -1.28 11.91 3.58
N ASN A 19 -1.64 11.12 4.57
CA ASN A 19 -1.31 11.41 5.96
C ASN A 19 0.21 11.39 6.16
N ALA A 20 0.78 12.53 6.57
CA ALA A 20 2.21 12.71 6.79
C ALA A 20 2.79 11.71 7.81
N ASP A 21 2.04 11.34 8.84
CA ASP A 21 2.49 10.40 9.86
C ASP A 21 2.66 8.99 9.29
N VAL A 22 1.83 8.59 8.31
CA VAL A 22 1.92 7.30 7.63
C VAL A 22 3.16 7.24 6.74
N VAL A 23 3.39 8.31 5.98
CA VAL A 23 4.58 8.43 5.11
C VAL A 23 5.85 8.39 5.96
N GLN A 24 5.91 9.22 7.02
CA GLN A 24 7.06 9.25 7.91
C GLN A 24 7.29 7.90 8.60
N TRP A 25 6.22 7.20 9.00
CA TRP A 25 6.35 5.88 9.60
C TRP A 25 6.95 4.87 8.63
N ILE A 26 6.50 4.83 7.37
CA ILE A 26 7.07 3.95 6.34
C ILE A 26 8.53 4.26 6.09
N ASP A 27 8.87 5.54 5.90
CA ASP A 27 10.25 5.96 5.57
C ASP A 27 11.24 5.61 6.69
N ALA A 28 10.75 5.46 7.93
CA ALA A 28 11.57 5.05 9.07
C ALA A 28 11.81 3.52 9.16
N GLN A 29 11.11 2.70 8.37
CA GLN A 29 11.26 1.25 8.42
C GLN A 29 12.35 0.74 7.48
N ALA A 30 13.03 -0.33 7.88
CA ALA A 30 13.92 -1.06 6.99
C ALA A 30 13.09 -1.86 5.96
N PRO A 31 13.28 -1.68 4.64
CA PRO A 31 12.44 -2.31 3.60
C PRO A 31 12.34 -3.84 3.70
N GLU A 32 13.41 -4.51 4.10
CA GLU A 32 13.50 -5.96 4.29
C GLU A 32 12.60 -6.49 5.42
N THR A 33 12.05 -5.60 6.25
CA THR A 33 11.12 -5.94 7.33
C THR A 33 9.65 -5.71 6.98
N LEU A 34 9.39 -5.15 5.79
CA LEU A 34 8.06 -4.84 5.28
C LEU A 34 7.62 -5.94 4.29
N TYR A 35 6.52 -6.61 4.61
CA TYR A 35 5.97 -7.69 3.81
C TYR A 35 4.57 -7.34 3.31
N LEU A 36 4.19 -7.93 2.18
CA LEU A 36 2.83 -7.87 1.65
C LEU A 36 2.25 -9.28 1.58
N SER A 37 0.96 -9.41 1.89
CA SER A 37 0.26 -10.66 1.66
C SER A 37 -0.13 -10.80 0.19
N VAL A 38 -0.30 -12.04 -0.29
CA VAL A 38 -0.85 -12.29 -1.63
C VAL A 38 -2.28 -11.76 -1.79
N ILE A 39 -3.03 -11.63 -0.68
CA ILE A 39 -4.37 -11.05 -0.68
C ILE A 39 -4.29 -9.54 -0.96
N THR A 40 -3.43 -8.82 -0.25
CA THR A 40 -3.15 -7.39 -0.45
C THR A 40 -2.71 -7.11 -1.89
N MET A 41 -1.82 -7.95 -2.44
CA MET A 41 -1.44 -7.84 -3.85
C MET A 41 -2.62 -8.03 -4.81
N GLY A 42 -3.51 -8.99 -4.53
CA GLY A 42 -4.72 -9.24 -5.33
C GLY A 42 -5.72 -8.09 -5.29
N GLU A 43 -5.91 -7.45 -4.14
CA GLU A 43 -6.78 -6.28 -3.98
C GLU A 43 -6.25 -5.08 -4.79
N ILE A 44 -4.95 -4.81 -4.72
CA ILE A 44 -4.31 -3.74 -5.51
C ILE A 44 -4.47 -4.03 -7.01
N ALA A 45 -4.19 -5.25 -7.45
CA ALA A 45 -4.31 -5.64 -8.86
C ALA A 45 -5.76 -5.48 -9.37
N LYS A 46 -6.75 -5.91 -8.56
CA LYS A 46 -8.16 -5.70 -8.88
C LYS A 46 -8.51 -4.22 -9.00
N GLY A 47 -8.10 -3.40 -8.03
CA GLY A 47 -8.35 -1.95 -8.06
C GLY A 47 -7.79 -1.27 -9.30
N VAL A 48 -6.58 -1.64 -9.74
CA VAL A 48 -5.98 -1.13 -10.98
C VAL A 48 -6.74 -1.61 -12.22
N PHE A 49 -7.19 -2.87 -12.25
CA PHE A 49 -7.98 -3.39 -13.38
C PHE A 49 -9.33 -2.70 -13.51
N ASP A 50 -10.02 -2.45 -12.39
CA ASP A 50 -11.31 -1.76 -12.36
C ASP A 50 -11.19 -0.31 -12.90
N LEU A 51 -10.06 0.37 -12.67
CA LEU A 51 -9.79 1.70 -13.26
C LEU A 51 -9.68 1.65 -14.79
N ASN A 52 -9.07 0.61 -15.34
CA ASN A 52 -8.88 0.43 -16.79
C ASN A 52 -10.12 -0.12 -17.51
N SER A 53 -11.13 -0.57 -16.78
CA SER A 53 -12.34 -1.19 -17.33
C SER A 53 -13.41 -0.18 -17.79
N ASN A 54 -13.16 1.12 -17.63
CA ASN A 54 -14.06 2.21 -18.05
C ASN A 54 -13.72 2.78 -19.45
N PHE A 55 -13.05 2.02 -20.31
CA PHE A 55 -12.80 2.36 -21.72
C PHE A 55 -13.60 1.47 -22.66
#